data_AF-A0A357TMJ4-F1
#
_entry.id   AF-A0A357TMJ4-F1
#
_cell.length_a   1.000
_cell.length_b   1.000
_cell.length_c   1.000
_cell.angle_alpha   90.00
_cell.angle_beta   90.00
_cell.angle_gamma   90.00
#
_symmetry.space_group_name_H-M   'P 1'
#
loop_
_entity.id
_entity.type
_entity.pdbx_description
1 polymer ?
#
loop_
_entity_poly.entity_id
_entity_poly.type
_entity_poly.pdbx_seq_one_letter_code
_entity_poly.pdbx_strand_id
1 'polypeptide(L)'
;PSVYHSMPLARELIAAGRLDGVEIDHPRNTEEDKAELEQLAAEYGLIVTGGTDYHGMNTNTPHPVGTCTTADEQIARIRALAEARKK
;
A
#
# COMPACT_ATOMS: atom_id res chain seq x y z
N PRO A 1 -5.06 -5.37 2.01
CA PRO A 1 -5.74 -6.67 1.70
C PRO A 1 -5.70 -7.66 2.87
N SER A 2 -4.61 -7.66 3.65
CA SER A 2 -4.44 -8.45 4.89
C SER A 2 -5.64 -8.34 5.84
N VAL A 3 -6.04 -7.11 6.22
CA VAL A 3 -7.12 -6.83 7.19
C VAL A 3 -8.46 -7.48 6.83
N TYR A 4 -8.77 -7.59 5.53
CA TYR A 4 -10.06 -8.11 5.04
C TYR A 4 -9.93 -9.51 4.45
N HIS A 5 -8.77 -10.17 4.62
CA HIS A 5 -8.48 -11.49 4.06
C HIS A 5 -8.74 -11.57 2.54
N SER A 6 -8.44 -10.49 1.83
CA SER A 6 -8.78 -10.30 0.42
C SER A 6 -7.59 -10.44 -0.53
N MET A 7 -6.55 -11.18 -0.14
CA MET A 7 -5.38 -11.46 -0.98
C MET A 7 -5.74 -12.06 -2.35
N PRO A 8 -6.71 -12.99 -2.49
CA PRO A 8 -7.10 -13.49 -3.81
C PRO A 8 -7.60 -12.38 -4.75
N LEU A 9 -8.42 -11.45 -4.24
CA LEU A 9 -8.90 -10.31 -5.02
C LEU A 9 -7.78 -9.33 -5.35
N ALA A 10 -6.84 -9.12 -4.42
CA ALA A 10 -5.66 -8.31 -4.67
C ALA A 10 -4.84 -8.86 -5.85
N ARG A 11 -4.56 -10.17 -5.87
CA ARG A 11 -3.87 -10.85 -6.98
C ARG A 11 -4.60 -10.65 -8.31
N GLU A 12 -5.93 -10.84 -8.31
CA GLU A 12 -6.76 -10.67 -9.51
C GLU A 12 -6.66 -9.24 -10.07
N LEU A 13 -6.82 -8.23 -9.21
CA LEU A 13 -6.78 -6.83 -9.64
C LEU A 13 -5.37 -6.39 -10.09
N ILE A 14 -4.33 -6.91 -9.45
CA ILE A 14 -2.93 -6.68 -9.84
C ILE A 14 -2.64 -7.31 -11.21
N ALA A 15 -2.96 -8.60 -11.37
CA ALA A 15 -2.77 -9.30 -12.63
C ALA A 15 -3.56 -8.69 -13.80
N ALA A 16 -4.73 -8.13 -13.51
CA ALA A 16 -5.54 -7.40 -14.48
C ALA A 16 -5.06 -5.96 -14.76
N GLY A 17 -3.98 -5.51 -14.13
CA GLY A 17 -3.44 -4.15 -14.31
C GLY A 17 -4.38 -3.04 -13.85
N ARG A 18 -5.26 -3.34 -12.89
CA ARG A 18 -6.31 -2.41 -12.41
C ARG A 18 -5.85 -1.51 -11.28
N LEU A 19 -4.67 -1.76 -10.73
CA LEU A 19 -4.10 -1.03 -9.61
C LEU A 19 -2.75 -0.43 -10.00
N ASP A 20 -2.53 0.82 -9.58
CA ASP A 20 -1.25 1.51 -9.76
C ASP A 20 -0.31 1.31 -8.56
N GLY A 21 -0.86 0.91 -7.41
CA GLY A 21 -0.13 0.80 -6.17
C GLY A 21 -0.88 0.02 -5.09
N VAL A 22 -0.15 -0.34 -4.04
CA VAL A 22 -0.64 -1.09 -2.88
C VAL A 22 0.05 -0.63 -1.61
N GLU A 23 -0.71 -0.56 -0.52
CA GLU A 23 -0.19 -0.25 0.80
C GLU A 23 0.32 -1.53 1.49
N ILE A 24 1.62 -1.54 1.80
CA ILE A 24 2.32 -2.68 2.41
C ILE A 24 2.72 -2.35 3.84
N ASP A 25 3.37 -1.21 4.05
CA ASP A 25 3.79 -0.76 5.38
C ASP A 25 2.61 -0.16 6.15
N HIS A 26 1.83 -1.05 6.77
CA HIS A 26 0.65 -0.72 7.52
C HIS A 26 0.57 -1.56 8.80
N PRO A 27 0.20 -0.99 9.98
CA PRO A 27 0.30 -1.68 11.27
C PRO A 27 -0.51 -2.97 11.40
N ARG A 28 -1.57 -3.11 10.58
CA ARG A 28 -2.48 -4.26 10.61
C ARG A 28 -2.20 -5.31 9.54
N ASN A 29 -1.16 -5.13 8.71
CA ASN A 29 -0.75 -6.14 7.76
C ASN A 29 0.13 -7.19 8.46
N THR A 30 -0.13 -8.47 8.21
CA THR A 30 0.75 -9.55 8.68
C THR A 30 2.06 -9.56 7.89
N GLU A 31 3.14 -10.09 8.48
CA GLU A 31 4.43 -10.21 7.77
C GLU A 31 4.35 -11.14 6.55
N GLU A 32 3.49 -12.17 6.59
CA GLU A 32 3.22 -13.05 5.45
C GLU A 32 2.57 -12.28 4.29
N ASP A 33 1.50 -11.53 4.58
CA ASP A 33 0.82 -10.73 3.55
C ASP A 33 1.75 -9.64 3.00
N LYS A 34 2.58 -9.02 3.85
CA LYS A 34 3.57 -8.02 3.39
C LYS A 34 4.55 -8.65 2.41
N ALA A 35 5.14 -9.78 2.76
CA ALA A 35 6.11 -10.47 1.90
C ALA A 35 5.50 -10.85 0.53
N GLU A 36 4.25 -11.30 0.52
CA GLU A 36 3.55 -11.59 -0.74
C GLU A 36 3.29 -10.32 -1.56
N LEU A 37 2.81 -9.25 -0.92
CA LEU A 37 2.55 -7.98 -1.61
C LEU A 37 3.82 -7.33 -2.14
N GLU A 38 4.95 -7.47 -1.45
CA GLU A 38 6.25 -6.98 -1.92
C GLU A 38 6.70 -7.70 -3.19
N GLN A 39 6.51 -9.03 -3.24
CA GLN A 39 6.79 -9.82 -4.44
C GLN A 39 5.90 -9.39 -5.61
N LEU A 40 4.59 -9.28 -5.38
CA LEU A 40 3.64 -8.84 -6.41
C LEU A 40 3.92 -7.40 -6.87
N ALA A 41 4.26 -6.50 -5.94
CA ALA A 41 4.58 -5.12 -6.30
C ALA A 41 5.86 -5.03 -7.14
N ALA A 42 6.88 -5.84 -6.85
CA ALA A 42 8.09 -5.92 -7.65
C ALA A 42 7.82 -6.52 -9.04
N GLU A 43 7.02 -7.59 -9.13
CA GLU A 43 6.69 -8.27 -10.39
C GLU A 43 5.89 -7.36 -11.35
N TYR A 44 4.87 -6.67 -10.83
CA TYR A 44 3.95 -5.85 -11.63
C TYR A 44 4.34 -4.36 -11.67
N GLY A 45 5.45 -3.99 -11.03
CA GLY A 45 5.92 -2.61 -10.98
C GLY A 45 4.96 -1.66 -10.27
N LEU A 46 4.26 -2.11 -9.23
CA LEU A 46 3.31 -1.30 -8.48
C LEU A 46 4.03 -0.24 -7.63
N ILE A 47 3.32 0.85 -7.32
CA ILE A 47 3.74 1.82 -6.32
C ILE A 47 3.50 1.23 -4.93
N VAL A 48 4.53 1.17 -4.10
CA VAL A 48 4.41 0.70 -2.72
C VAL A 48 4.20 1.89 -1.79
N THR A 49 3.18 1.84 -0.96
CA THR A 49 2.90 2.88 0.04
C THR A 49 2.90 2.33 1.46
N GLY A 50 3.00 3.26 2.41
CA GLY A 50 2.85 3.00 3.83
C GLY A 50 2.11 4.12 4.52
N GLY A 51 1.34 3.74 5.55
CA GLY A 51 0.42 4.62 6.25
C GLY A 51 0.07 4.04 7.61
N THR A 52 0.03 4.91 8.62
CA THR A 52 -0.27 4.48 9.99
C THR A 52 -1.76 4.27 10.22
N ASP A 53 -2.62 4.81 9.35
CA ASP A 53 -4.06 4.81 9.54
C ASP A 53 -4.47 5.47 10.88
N TYR A 54 -3.84 6.61 11.18
CA TYR A 54 -4.06 7.35 12.42
C TYR A 54 -5.47 7.96 12.47
N HIS A 55 -6.20 7.65 13.55
CA HIS A 55 -7.59 8.08 13.77
C HIS A 55 -7.79 8.90 15.07
N GLY A 56 -6.75 9.58 15.54
CA GLY A 56 -6.81 10.40 16.75
C GLY A 56 -6.36 9.67 18.02
N MET A 57 -6.25 10.40 19.13
CA MET A 57 -5.75 9.86 20.41
C MET A 57 -6.80 9.06 21.21
N ASN A 58 -8.08 9.13 20.81
CA ASN A 58 -9.20 8.48 21.50
C ASN A 58 -9.56 7.10 20.91
N THR A 59 -8.75 6.57 19.99
CA THR A 59 -8.95 5.24 19.43
C THR A 59 -8.55 4.14 20.43
N ASN A 60 -9.26 3.02 20.40
CA ASN A 60 -8.90 1.84 21.20
C ASN A 60 -7.62 1.15 20.71
N THR A 61 -7.25 1.37 19.44
CA THR A 61 -6.04 0.81 18.83
C THR A 61 -5.18 1.94 18.29
N PRO A 62 -4.22 2.46 19.07
CA PRO A 62 -3.40 3.60 18.66
C PRO A 62 -2.40 3.20 17.58
N HIS A 63 -2.37 3.97 16.50
CA HIS A 63 -1.36 3.90 15.45
C HIS A 63 -0.67 5.27 15.32
N PRO A 64 0.37 5.55 16.13
CA PRO A 64 1.00 6.87 16.16
C PRO A 64 1.47 7.33 14.78
N VAL A 65 1.31 8.62 14.49
CA VAL A 65 1.76 9.19 13.21
C VAL A 65 3.27 8.95 13.02
N GLY A 66 3.65 8.51 11.82
CA GLY A 66 5.04 8.30 11.44
C GLY A 66 5.63 6.93 11.75
N THR A 67 4.87 5.99 12.34
CA THR A 67 5.36 4.60 12.55
C THR A 67 5.44 3.78 11.28
N CYS A 68 4.71 4.21 10.24
CA CYS A 68 4.71 3.64 8.89
C CYS A 68 4.81 4.81 7.92
N THR A 69 5.57 4.64 6.84
CA THR A 69 5.87 5.74 5.91
C THR A 69 5.87 5.27 4.47
N THR A 70 5.64 6.22 3.55
CA THR A 70 5.85 6.00 2.12
C THR A 70 7.19 6.61 1.75
N ALA A 71 8.08 5.83 1.13
CA ALA A 71 9.39 6.31 0.68
C ALA A 71 9.24 7.45 -0.34
N ASP A 72 10.15 8.42 -0.32
CA ASP A 72 10.09 9.62 -1.16
C ASP A 72 10.07 9.27 -2.66
N GLU A 73 10.77 8.22 -3.07
CA GLU A 73 10.76 7.73 -4.45
C GLU A 73 9.37 7.25 -4.87
N GLN A 74 8.62 6.61 -3.97
CA GLN A 74 7.26 6.15 -4.25
C GLN A 74 6.29 7.34 -4.32
N ILE A 75 6.46 8.36 -3.47
CA ILE A 75 5.72 9.63 -3.55
C ILE A 75 5.98 10.29 -4.91
N ALA A 76 7.23 10.33 -5.37
CA ALA A 76 7.58 10.88 -6.68
C ALA A 76 6.91 10.10 -7.82
N ARG A 77 6.82 8.77 -7.74
CA ARG A 77 6.10 7.93 -8.72
C ARG A 77 4.61 8.28 -8.78
N ILE A 78 3.95 8.47 -7.63
CA ILE A 78 2.53 8.90 -7.58
C ILE A 78 2.36 10.24 -8.29
N ARG A 79 3.24 11.21 -8.01
CA ARG A 79 3.20 12.54 -8.66
C ARG A 79 3.39 12.43 -10.17
N ALA A 80 4.38 11.67 -10.62
CA ALA A 80 4.64 11.48 -12.05
C ALA A 80 3.46 10.84 -12.78
N LEU A 81 2.83 9.82 -12.17
CA LEU A 81 1.64 9.16 -12.72
C LEU A 81 0.45 10.14 -12.81
N ALA A 82 0.23 10.94 -11.76
CA ALA A 82 -0.83 11.95 -11.76
C ALA A 82 -0.63 13.00 -12.86
N GLU A 83 0.60 13.48 -13.06
CA GLU A 83 0.93 14.42 -14.15
C GLU A 83 0.75 13.80 -15.54
N ALA A 84 1.13 12.53 -15.72
CA ALA A 84 0.94 11.82 -16.99
C ALA A 84 -0.54 11.69 -17.38
N ARG A 85 -1.45 11.52 -16.40
CA ARG A 85 -2.90 11.38 -16.60
C ARG A 85 -3.65 12.69 -16.80
N LYS A 86 -3.04 13.83 -16.48
CA LYS A 86 -3.63 15.16 -16.75
C LYS A 86 -3.57 15.56 -18.23
N LYS A 87 -2.75 14.87 -19.03
CA LYS A 87 -2.61 15.07 -20.47
C LYS A 87 -3.63 14.22 -21.23
#